data_AF-A0A0A9DCT0-F1
#
_entry.id   AF-A0A0A9DCT0-F1
#
_cell.length_a   1.000
_cell.length_b   1.000
_cell.length_c   1.000
_cell.angle_alpha   90.00
_cell.angle_beta   90.00
_cell.angle_gamma   90.00
#
_symmetry.space_group_name_H-M   'P 1'
#
loop_
_entity.id
_entity.type
_entity.pdbx_description
1 polymer ?
#
loop_
_entity_poly.entity_id
_entity_poly.type
_entity_poly.pdbx_seq_one_letter_code
_entity_poly.pdbx_strand_id
1 'polypeptide(L)'
;MGFSFFMGLSVPQYFNEYTAVAGYGPVHTGARWFNDMINVPFSSKPFVAGLVAYILDNTIQTKDNTVRKDRGYHWWDKSRSFKKDARSEEFYSLPFNLNKFFPSV
;
A
#
# COMPACT_ATOMS: atom_id res chain seq x y z
N MET A 1 -15.03 0.19 6.85
CA MET A 1 -15.65 0.05 5.51
C MET A 1 -16.57 1.22 5.14
N GLY A 2 -17.60 1.56 5.93
CA GLY A 2 -18.50 2.67 5.57
C GLY A 2 -17.80 4.04 5.42
N PHE A 3 -16.89 4.36 6.35
CA PHE A 3 -16.13 5.61 6.31
C PHE A 3 -15.17 5.70 5.11
N SER A 4 -14.49 4.61 4.73
CA SER A 4 -13.60 4.60 3.56
C SER A 4 -14.36 4.76 2.25
N PHE A 5 -15.55 4.17 2.14
CA PHE A 5 -16.39 4.34 0.95
C PHE A 5 -16.94 5.77 0.85
N PHE A 6 -17.40 6.35 1.96
CA PHE A 6 -17.84 7.74 2.01
C PHE A 6 -16.72 8.70 1.60
N MET A 7 -15.54 8.58 2.20
CA MET A 7 -14.37 9.41 1.86
C MET A 7 -13.89 9.18 0.42
N GLY A 8 -13.95 7.94 -0.06
CA GLY A 8 -13.63 7.57 -1.44
C GLY A 8 -14.56 8.13 -2.48
N LEU A 9 -15.78 8.55 -2.11
CA LEU A 9 -16.69 9.25 -3.00
C LEU A 9 -16.63 10.76 -2.84
N SER A 10 -16.52 11.27 -1.61
CA SER A 10 -16.58 12.70 -1.30
C SER A 10 -15.33 13.47 -1.72
N VAL A 11 -14.13 12.91 -1.50
CA VAL A 11 -12.87 13.59 -1.81
C VAL A 11 -12.68 13.77 -3.33
N PRO A 12 -12.84 12.75 -4.19
CA PRO A 12 -12.76 12.94 -5.63
C PRO A 12 -13.86 13.85 -6.18
N GLN A 13 -15.05 13.85 -5.56
CA GLN A 13 -16.13 14.75 -5.92
C GLN A 13 -15.71 16.22 -5.69
N TYR A 14 -15.08 16.52 -4.55
CA TYR A 14 -14.51 17.84 -4.28
C TYR A 14 -13.45 18.25 -5.31
N PHE A 15 -12.54 17.34 -5.69
CA PHE A 15 -11.49 17.62 -6.68
C PHE A 15 -12.08 17.93 -8.06
N ASN A 16 -13.12 17.20 -8.47
CA ASN A 16 -13.80 17.42 -9.75
C ASN A 16 -14.61 18.72 -9.76
N GLU A 17 -15.34 19.02 -8.69
CA GLU A 17 -16.13 20.26 -8.57
C GLU A 17 -15.22 21.50 -8.53
N TYR A 18 -14.13 21.44 -7.78
CA TYR A 18 -13.15 22.52 -7.73
C TYR A 18 -12.53 22.78 -9.10
N THR A 19 -12.15 21.72 -9.83
CA THR A 19 -11.61 21.83 -11.19
C THR A 19 -12.64 22.42 -12.15
N ALA A 20 -13.92 22.04 -12.02
CA ALA A 20 -14.99 22.54 -12.87
C ALA A 20 -15.30 24.04 -12.65
N VAL A 21 -15.16 24.53 -11.41
CA VAL A 21 -15.44 25.94 -11.06
C VAL A 21 -14.24 26.85 -11.30
N ALA A 22 -13.03 26.42 -10.91
CA ALA A 22 -11.83 27.24 -10.94
C ALA A 22 -11.02 27.10 -12.25
N GLY A 23 -11.26 26.04 -13.04
CA GLY A 23 -10.51 25.73 -14.26
C GLY A 23 -9.12 25.10 -13.99
N TYR A 24 -8.77 24.86 -12.73
CA TYR A 24 -7.54 24.18 -12.31
C TYR A 24 -7.80 23.25 -11.12
N GLY A 25 -7.00 22.20 -10.97
CA GLY A 25 -7.12 21.26 -9.85
C GLY A 25 -6.76 21.89 -8.50
N PRO A 26 -7.28 21.37 -7.37
CA PRO A 26 -7.06 21.95 -6.03
C PRO A 26 -5.60 22.21 -5.68
N VAL A 27 -4.69 21.35 -6.17
CA VAL A 27 -3.25 21.59 -6.10
C VAL A 27 -2.82 22.38 -7.33
N HIS A 28 -2.56 23.67 -7.13
CA HIS A 28 -2.12 24.59 -8.17
C HIS A 28 -0.83 25.30 -7.78
N THR A 29 0.28 24.58 -7.91
CA THR A 29 1.63 25.12 -7.75
C THR A 29 2.23 25.51 -9.11
N GLY A 30 3.35 26.25 -9.12
CA GLY A 30 4.09 26.56 -10.36
C GLY A 30 4.71 25.33 -11.06
N ALA A 31 4.67 24.16 -10.42
CA ALA A 31 5.18 22.91 -10.96
C ALA A 31 4.04 22.03 -11.49
N ARG A 32 3.82 22.05 -12.81
CA ARG A 32 2.76 21.26 -13.47
C ARG A 32 2.86 19.76 -13.18
N TRP A 33 4.07 19.21 -13.19
CA TRP A 33 4.32 17.79 -12.91
C TRP A 33 3.86 17.37 -11.51
N PHE A 34 4.01 18.25 -10.52
CA PHE A 34 3.60 17.99 -9.13
C PHE A 34 2.08 18.06 -9.00
N ASN A 35 1.46 19.04 -9.66
CA ASN A 35 0.01 19.17 -9.71
C ASN A 35 -0.63 17.92 -10.34
N ASP A 36 -0.08 17.41 -11.44
CA ASP A 36 -0.61 16.22 -12.11
C ASP A 36 -0.43 14.96 -11.23
N MET A 37 0.72 14.84 -10.55
CA MET A 37 1.01 13.72 -9.66
C MET A 37 0.03 13.62 -8.46
N ILE A 38 -0.58 14.73 -8.04
CA ILE A 38 -1.54 14.75 -6.94
C ILE A 38 -2.98 14.79 -7.46
N ASN A 39 -3.32 15.70 -8.36
CA ASN A 39 -4.70 15.89 -8.78
C ASN A 39 -5.26 14.66 -9.52
N VAL A 40 -4.46 13.99 -10.35
CA VAL A 40 -4.90 12.81 -11.13
C VAL A 40 -5.34 11.65 -10.23
N PRO A 41 -4.50 11.12 -9.31
CA PRO A 41 -4.92 10.01 -8.47
C PRO A 41 -6.06 10.38 -7.52
N PHE A 42 -6.09 11.60 -6.98
CA PHE A 42 -7.16 12.03 -6.06
C PHE A 42 -8.51 12.31 -6.76
N SER A 43 -8.52 12.54 -8.07
CA SER A 43 -9.76 12.56 -8.87
C SER A 43 -10.41 11.18 -9.05
N SER A 44 -9.69 10.09 -8.76
CA SER A 44 -10.17 8.72 -8.92
C SER A 44 -10.80 8.17 -7.64
N LYS A 45 -12.13 7.94 -7.69
CA LYS A 45 -12.92 7.32 -6.62
C LYS A 45 -12.36 5.99 -6.09
N PRO A 46 -12.04 4.99 -6.93
CA PRO A 46 -11.50 3.73 -6.43
C PRO A 46 -10.12 3.92 -5.78
N PHE A 47 -9.29 4.84 -6.29
CA PHE A 47 -7.98 5.11 -5.71
C PHE A 47 -8.10 5.69 -4.30
N VAL A 48 -8.92 6.73 -4.12
CA VAL A 48 -9.10 7.36 -2.80
C VAL A 48 -9.77 6.40 -1.81
N ALA A 49 -10.78 5.63 -2.25
CA ALA A 49 -11.40 4.61 -1.41
C ALA A 49 -10.38 3.56 -0.93
N GLY A 50 -9.53 3.07 -1.84
CA GLY A 50 -8.47 2.11 -1.54
C GLY A 50 -7.39 2.69 -0.61
N LEU A 51 -6.95 3.93 -0.86
CA LEU A 51 -5.97 4.61 -0.02
C LEU A 51 -6.48 4.82 1.41
N VAL A 52 -7.71 5.30 1.56
CA VAL A 52 -8.32 5.51 2.88
C VAL A 52 -8.54 4.18 3.59
N ALA A 53 -9.00 3.14 2.89
CA ALA A 53 -9.14 1.80 3.45
C ALA A 53 -7.79 1.25 3.90
N TYR A 54 -6.74 1.39 3.09
CA TYR A 54 -5.38 0.97 3.43
C TYR A 54 -4.87 1.69 4.68
N ILE A 55 -5.04 3.01 4.78
CA ILE A 55 -4.62 3.77 5.96
C ILE A 55 -5.36 3.25 7.20
N LEU A 56 -6.69 3.15 7.13
CA LEU A 56 -7.50 2.67 8.25
C LEU A 56 -7.13 1.24 8.65
N ASP A 57 -6.82 0.39 7.68
CA ASP A 57 -6.35 -0.96 7.94
C ASP A 57 -5.02 -0.95 8.68
N ASN A 58 -4.10 -0.04 8.37
CA ASN A 58 -2.81 0.05 9.08
C ASN A 58 -2.90 0.78 10.43
N THR A 59 -3.80 1.74 10.59
CA THR A 59 -3.89 2.58 11.80
C THR A 59 -4.86 2.05 12.86
N ILE A 60 -5.95 1.36 12.49
CA ILE A 60 -6.93 0.78 13.42
C ILE A 60 -6.44 -0.59 13.94
N GLN A 61 -5.14 -0.72 14.18
CA GLN A 61 -4.58 -1.90 14.81
C GLN A 61 -4.40 -1.63 16.30
N THR A 62 -5.46 -1.93 17.07
CA THR A 62 -5.32 -2.24 18.49
C THR A 62 -4.22 -3.30 18.62
N LYS A 63 -3.27 -3.11 19.55
CA LYS A 63 -2.04 -3.91 19.79
C LYS A 63 -2.31 -5.38 20.17
N ASP A 64 -3.19 -6.07 19.47
CA ASP A 64 -3.59 -7.43 19.78
C ASP A 64 -2.88 -8.42 18.86
N ASN A 65 -2.24 -9.42 19.47
CA ASN A 65 -1.45 -10.43 18.77
C ASN A 65 -2.32 -11.36 17.90
N THR A 66 -3.61 -11.43 18.19
CA THR A 66 -4.63 -12.17 17.43
C THR A 66 -4.79 -11.61 16.01
N VAL A 67 -4.93 -10.29 15.88
CA VAL A 67 -5.08 -9.57 14.60
C VAL A 67 -3.83 -9.73 13.70
N ARG A 68 -2.64 -9.85 14.31
CA ARG A 68 -1.39 -10.08 13.58
C ARG A 68 -1.31 -11.48 12.97
N LYS A 69 -1.91 -12.48 13.61
CA LYS A 69 -2.03 -13.83 13.05
C LYS A 69 -3.05 -13.87 11.90
N ASP A 70 -4.20 -13.23 12.06
CA ASP A 70 -5.27 -13.25 11.05
C ASP A 70 -4.87 -12.58 9.73
N ARG A 71 -4.04 -11.52 9.78
CA ARG A 71 -3.51 -10.87 8.58
C ARG A 71 -2.43 -11.68 7.84
N GLY A 72 -2.07 -12.87 8.34
CA GLY A 72 -1.00 -13.66 7.75
C GLY A 72 0.37 -13.01 7.90
N TYR A 73 0.54 -12.00 8.76
CA TYR A 73 1.85 -11.41 9.03
C TYR A 73 2.84 -12.45 9.58
N HIS A 74 2.33 -13.46 10.29
CA HIS A 74 3.10 -14.64 10.68
C HIS A 74 3.63 -15.45 9.48
N TRP A 75 2.83 -15.54 8.40
CA TRP A 75 3.26 -16.18 7.15
C TRP A 75 4.31 -15.33 6.42
N TRP A 76 4.07 -14.02 6.30
CA TRP A 76 5.02 -13.08 5.68
C TRP A 76 6.34 -12.98 6.46
N ASP A 77 6.32 -13.06 7.80
CA ASP A 77 7.55 -13.04 8.61
C ASP A 77 8.43 -14.26 8.37
N LYS A 78 7.83 -15.40 7.97
CA LYS A 78 8.55 -16.61 7.60
C LYS A 78 9.26 -16.45 6.25
N SER A 79 8.63 -15.78 5.29
CA SER A 79 9.17 -15.52 3.95
C SER A 79 10.15 -14.35 3.88
N ARG A 80 10.23 -13.53 4.94
CA ARG A 80 11.09 -12.34 4.98
C ARG A 80 12.58 -12.66 5.08
N SER A 81 12.95 -13.83 5.57
CA SER A 81 14.35 -14.26 5.67
C SER A 81 14.50 -15.67 5.12
N PHE A 82 15.46 -15.84 4.22
CA PHE A 82 15.76 -17.11 3.56
C PHE A 82 15.94 -18.27 4.53
N LYS A 83 16.52 -18.00 5.72
CA LYS A 83 16.82 -19.01 6.75
C LYS A 83 15.61 -19.41 7.61
N LYS A 84 14.46 -18.73 7.50
CA LYS A 84 13.29 -18.99 8.36
C LYS A 84 12.34 -20.06 7.79
N ASP A 85 12.40 -20.38 6.50
CA ASP A 85 11.55 -21.42 5.90
C ASP A 85 12.40 -22.51 5.22
N ALA A 86 12.28 -23.75 5.67
CA ALA A 86 13.01 -24.90 5.12
C ALA A 86 12.72 -25.13 3.62
N ARG A 87 11.56 -24.68 3.14
CA ARG A 87 11.20 -24.74 1.72
C ARG A 87 12.02 -23.79 0.85
N SER A 88 12.46 -22.65 1.39
CA SER A 88 13.30 -21.71 0.63
C SER A 88 14.68 -22.32 0.33
N GLU A 89 15.20 -23.13 1.25
CA GLU A 89 16.46 -23.87 1.04
C GLU A 89 16.30 -24.96 -0.03
N GLU A 90 15.16 -25.63 -0.12
CA GLU A 90 14.90 -26.66 -1.14
C GLU A 90 14.73 -26.07 -2.55
N PHE A 91 13.99 -24.96 -2.69
CA PHE A 91 13.70 -24.38 -4.01
C PHE A 91 14.78 -23.45 -4.57
N TYR A 92 15.57 -22.81 -3.71
CA TYR A 92 16.52 -21.77 -4.11
C TYR A 92 17.96 -22.10 -3.69
N SER A 93 18.25 -23.35 -3.33
CA SER A 93 19.63 -23.77 -3.09
C SER A 93 20.41 -23.80 -4.40
N LEU A 94 21.61 -23.19 -4.37
CA LEU A 94 22.56 -23.35 -5.46
C LEU A 94 23.06 -24.81 -5.55
N PRO A 95 23.23 -25.35 -6.78
CA PRO A 95 23.83 -26.67 -6.99
C PRO A 95 25.25 -26.73 -6.39
N PHE A 96 25.71 -27.93 -6.04
CA PHE A 96 27.02 -28.18 -5.41
C PHE A 96 27.23 -27.51 -4.04
N ASN A 97 26.14 -27.24 -3.30
CA ASN A 97 26.21 -26.67 -1.94
C ASN A 97 26.88 -25.28 -1.88
N LEU A 98 26.80 -24.52 -2.97
CA LEU A 98 27.40 -23.18 -3.11
C LEU A 98 26.78 -22.12 -2.18
N ASN A 99 25.61 -22.38 -1.59
CA ASN A 99 24.99 -21.52 -0.57
C ASN A 99 25.91 -21.27 0.64
N LYS A 100 26.89 -22.15 0.89
CA LYS A 100 27.88 -21.98 1.96
C LYS A 100 28.88 -20.83 1.70
N PHE A 101 29.12 -20.53 0.42
CA PHE A 101 30.04 -19.47 -0.02
C PHE A 101 29.33 -18.17 -0.35
N PHE A 102 28.04 -18.24 -0.73
CA PHE A 102 27.19 -17.08 -1.01
C PHE A 102 25.96 -17.11 -0.10
N PRO A 103 26.09 -16.75 1.18
CA PRO A 103 24.97 -16.74 2.10
C PRO A 103 23.96 -15.66 1.69
N SER A 104 22.71 -16.08 1.47
CA SER A 104 21.54 -15.22 1.32
C SER A 104 21.22 -14.59 2.69
N VAL A 105 21.61 -13.32 2.85
CA VAL A 105 21.32 -12.47 4.03
C VAL A 105 19.87 -12.01 4.05
#